data_AF-A0A7J7TS31-F1
#
_entry.id   AF-A0A7J7TS31-F1
#
_cell.length_a   1.000
_cell.length_b   1.000
_cell.length_c   1.000
_cell.angle_alpha   90.00
_cell.angle_beta   90.00
_cell.angle_gamma   90.00
#
_symmetry.space_group_name_H-M   'P 1'
#
loop_
_entity.id
_entity.type
_entity.pdbx_description
1 polymer ?
#
loop_
_entity_poly.entity_id
_entity_poly.type
_entity_poly.pdbx_seq_one_letter_code
_entity_poly.pdbx_strand_id
1 'polypeptide(L)'
;MKIEEACGVIVELIKSKKMAGRAVLLAGPPGTGKTALALAIAQELGSKVPFCPMVGSEVYSTEIKKTEVLMENFRRAIGLRIKETKEVYEGEVTELTPCETENPMGGYGKTISHVIIGLKTAKGTKQLKLDPSIFESLQKERVEAGDVIYIEANSGAVMIIRTMLYTPQEMKQIIKIRAQTEGINISEEALNHLGEIGTKTTLRYSVQLLTPANLLAKINGKDSIEKEHVEEISELFYDAKSSAKILADQQDKYMK
;
A
#
# COMPACT_ATOMS: atom_id res chain seq x y z
N MET A 1 -37.62 23.42 -10.44
CA MET A 1 -36.34 22.69 -10.47
C MET A 1 -35.99 22.34 -9.04
N LYS A 2 -35.86 21.06 -8.71
CA LYS A 2 -35.45 20.64 -7.36
C LYS A 2 -33.98 21.05 -7.15
N ILE A 3 -33.59 21.37 -5.93
CA ILE A 3 -32.22 21.85 -5.63
C ILE A 3 -31.15 20.83 -6.02
N GLU A 4 -31.47 19.54 -5.94
CA GLU A 4 -30.63 18.42 -6.36
C GLU A 4 -30.34 18.43 -7.87
N GLU A 5 -31.35 18.74 -8.70
CA GLU A 5 -31.20 18.85 -10.16
C GLU A 5 -30.26 20.02 -10.50
N ALA A 6 -30.37 21.14 -9.80
CA ALA A 6 -29.49 22.30 -10.00
C ALA A 6 -28.04 21.99 -9.59
N CYS A 7 -27.83 21.28 -8.48
CA CYS A 7 -26.50 20.80 -8.07
C CYS A 7 -25.89 19.84 -9.11
N GLY A 8 -26.70 18.96 -9.71
CA GLY A 8 -26.25 18.08 -10.79
C GLY A 8 -25.72 18.85 -12.01
N VAL A 9 -26.46 19.89 -12.44
CA VAL A 9 -26.00 20.77 -13.54
C VAL A 9 -24.69 21.48 -13.19
N ILE A 10 -24.52 21.93 -11.95
CA ILE A 10 -23.26 22.57 -11.51
C ILE A 10 -22.09 21.57 -11.61
N VAL A 11 -22.27 20.35 -11.13
CA VAL A 11 -21.24 19.29 -11.23
C VAL A 11 -20.85 19.05 -12.69
N GLU A 12 -21.83 18.97 -13.59
CA GLU A 12 -21.59 18.77 -15.02
C GLU A 12 -20.84 19.96 -15.66
N LEU A 13 -21.21 21.20 -15.29
CA LEU A 13 -20.52 22.40 -15.77
C LEU A 13 -19.06 22.48 -15.27
N ILE A 14 -18.79 22.00 -14.05
CA ILE A 14 -17.42 21.88 -13.52
C ILE A 14 -16.65 20.79 -14.27
N LYS A 15 -17.22 19.60 -14.43
CA LYS A 15 -16.60 18.47 -15.15
C LYS A 15 -16.31 18.84 -16.62
N SER A 16 -17.16 19.63 -17.25
CA SER A 16 -16.99 20.15 -18.62
C SER A 16 -16.13 21.42 -18.73
N LYS A 17 -15.57 21.92 -17.63
CA LYS A 17 -14.70 23.11 -17.56
C LYS A 17 -15.35 24.42 -18.03
N LYS A 18 -16.69 24.52 -17.97
CA LYS A 18 -17.47 25.70 -18.38
C LYS A 18 -17.81 26.66 -17.23
N MET A 19 -17.33 26.38 -16.01
CA MET A 19 -17.54 27.21 -14.81
C MET A 19 -16.44 28.23 -14.51
N ALA A 20 -15.41 28.37 -15.36
CA ALA A 20 -14.33 29.32 -15.13
C ALA A 20 -14.86 30.76 -14.97
N GLY A 21 -14.49 31.43 -13.88
CA GLY A 21 -14.93 32.80 -13.58
C GLY A 21 -16.40 32.95 -13.18
N ARG A 22 -17.12 31.86 -12.90
CA ARG A 22 -18.52 31.89 -12.48
C ARG A 22 -18.66 31.58 -10.99
N ALA A 23 -19.65 32.19 -10.35
CA ALA A 23 -20.01 31.94 -8.95
C ALA A 23 -21.41 31.33 -8.85
N VAL A 24 -21.62 30.52 -7.82
CA VAL A 24 -22.94 29.97 -7.45
C VAL A 24 -23.31 30.50 -6.07
N LEU A 25 -24.54 30.99 -5.93
CA LEU A 25 -25.09 31.43 -4.65
C LEU A 25 -26.15 30.43 -4.16
N LEU A 26 -25.94 29.83 -2.99
CA LEU A 26 -26.93 29.01 -2.31
C LEU A 26 -27.68 29.86 -1.28
N ALA A 27 -28.95 30.16 -1.54
CA ALA A 27 -29.77 31.00 -0.67
C ALA A 27 -30.84 30.18 0.06
N GLY A 28 -31.11 30.51 1.33
CA GLY A 28 -32.16 29.90 2.13
C GLY A 28 -31.99 30.13 3.64
N PRO A 29 -33.00 29.84 4.48
CA PRO A 29 -32.92 29.95 5.95
C PRO A 29 -31.74 29.17 6.56
N PRO A 30 -31.22 29.54 7.75
CA PRO A 30 -30.21 28.72 8.43
C PRO A 30 -30.70 27.29 8.67
N GLY A 31 -29.79 26.30 8.67
CA GLY A 31 -30.13 24.89 8.88
C GLY A 31 -30.66 24.12 7.65
N THR A 32 -30.83 24.77 6.49
CA THR A 32 -31.36 24.15 5.25
C THR A 32 -30.34 23.37 4.41
N GLY A 33 -29.20 22.98 4.99
CA GLY A 33 -28.24 22.10 4.31
C GLY A 33 -27.37 22.74 3.22
N LYS A 34 -27.29 24.07 3.11
CA LYS A 34 -26.43 24.76 2.10
C LYS A 34 -24.97 24.27 2.11
N THR A 35 -24.37 24.20 3.30
CA THR A 35 -23.00 23.72 3.46
C THR A 35 -22.89 22.23 3.10
N ALA A 36 -23.90 21.44 3.46
CA ALA A 36 -23.95 20.01 3.11
C ALA A 36 -24.04 19.80 1.59
N LEU A 37 -24.81 20.62 0.87
CA LEU A 37 -24.86 20.59 -0.60
C LEU A 37 -23.51 20.95 -1.24
N ALA A 38 -22.79 21.94 -0.71
CA ALA A 38 -21.46 22.29 -1.20
C ALA A 38 -20.46 21.14 -1.00
N LEU A 39 -20.50 20.47 0.15
CA LEU A 39 -19.69 19.28 0.44
C LEU A 39 -20.08 18.09 -0.44
N ALA A 40 -21.38 17.89 -0.69
CA ALA A 40 -21.86 16.84 -1.58
C ALA A 40 -21.37 17.04 -3.02
N ILE A 41 -21.42 18.29 -3.54
CA ILE A 41 -20.83 18.64 -4.85
C ILE A 41 -19.32 18.33 -4.87
N ALA A 42 -18.59 18.70 -3.82
CA ALA A 42 -17.16 18.42 -3.72
C ALA A 42 -16.85 16.92 -3.73
N GLN A 43 -17.63 16.12 -2.98
CA GLN A 43 -17.50 14.68 -2.92
C GLN A 43 -17.80 14.02 -4.27
N GLU A 44 -18.83 14.50 -4.98
CA GLU A 44 -19.23 14.02 -6.31
C GLU A 44 -18.22 14.38 -7.43
N LEU A 45 -17.47 15.47 -7.27
CA LEU A 45 -16.34 15.80 -8.15
C LEU A 45 -15.12 14.90 -7.90
N GLY A 46 -15.03 14.31 -6.71
CA GLY A 46 -14.01 13.37 -6.28
C GLY A 46 -12.71 14.03 -5.81
N SER A 47 -11.82 13.21 -5.23
CA SER A 47 -10.53 13.65 -4.64
C SER A 47 -9.53 14.28 -5.60
N LYS A 48 -9.84 14.25 -6.91
CA LYS A 48 -9.02 14.79 -7.98
C LYS A 48 -9.23 16.30 -8.19
N VAL A 49 -10.32 16.86 -7.67
CA VAL A 49 -10.67 18.27 -7.77
C VAL A 49 -10.52 18.88 -6.37
N PRO A 50 -9.67 19.90 -6.18
CA PRO A 50 -9.51 20.53 -4.87
C PRO A 50 -10.79 21.29 -4.48
N PHE A 51 -11.15 21.18 -3.20
CA PHE A 51 -12.24 21.91 -2.58
C PHE A 51 -11.72 22.62 -1.33
N CYS A 52 -11.84 23.95 -1.29
CA CYS A 52 -11.33 24.78 -0.21
C CYS A 52 -12.50 25.49 0.49
N PRO A 53 -13.06 24.93 1.58
CA PRO A 53 -14.05 25.64 2.37
C PRO A 53 -13.39 26.79 3.12
N MET A 54 -14.03 27.96 3.13
CA MET A 54 -13.60 29.16 3.84
C MET A 54 -14.80 29.82 4.51
N VAL A 55 -14.63 30.29 5.74
CA VAL A 55 -15.61 31.14 6.42
C VAL A 55 -15.29 32.61 6.16
N GLY A 56 -16.28 33.44 5.87
CA GLY A 56 -16.05 34.85 5.52
C GLY A 56 -15.33 35.68 6.59
N SER A 57 -15.40 35.28 7.86
CA SER A 57 -14.65 35.91 8.95
C SER A 57 -13.13 35.67 8.86
N GLU A 58 -12.69 34.59 8.22
CA GLU A 58 -11.27 34.25 8.05
C GLU A 58 -10.53 35.24 7.13
N VAL A 59 -11.26 36.01 6.31
CA VAL A 59 -10.69 37.03 5.42
C VAL A 59 -10.09 38.20 6.21
N TYR A 60 -10.52 38.40 7.45
CA TYR A 60 -10.05 39.49 8.31
C TYR A 60 -8.86 39.03 9.15
N SER A 61 -7.68 39.56 8.83
CA SER A 61 -6.44 39.33 9.59
C SER A 61 -5.76 40.67 9.91
N THR A 62 -5.08 40.71 11.06
CA THR A 62 -4.22 41.84 11.46
C THR A 62 -2.85 41.79 10.78
N GLU A 63 -2.42 40.61 10.34
CA GLU A 63 -1.08 40.35 9.82
C GLU A 63 -1.05 40.34 8.29
N ILE A 64 -2.14 39.90 7.66
CA ILE A 64 -2.23 39.68 6.22
C ILE A 64 -3.36 40.52 5.63
N LYS A 65 -3.11 41.13 4.46
CA LYS A 65 -4.12 41.91 3.73
C LYS A 65 -5.26 41.00 3.28
N LYS A 66 -6.51 41.49 3.37
CA LYS A 66 -7.73 40.79 2.91
C LYS A 66 -7.60 40.21 1.50
N THR A 67 -6.96 40.94 0.59
CA THR A 67 -6.72 40.51 -0.78
C THR A 67 -5.81 39.30 -0.86
N GLU A 68 -4.77 39.22 -0.02
CA GLU A 68 -3.84 38.10 -0.02
C GLU A 68 -4.51 36.84 0.54
N VAL A 69 -5.30 36.97 1.61
CA VAL A 69 -6.09 35.85 2.16
C VAL A 69 -7.02 35.26 1.11
N LEU A 70 -7.71 36.10 0.32
CA LEU A 70 -8.56 35.63 -0.78
C LEU A 70 -7.73 34.97 -1.89
N MET A 71 -6.63 35.59 -2.31
CA MET A 71 -5.75 35.06 -3.37
C MET A 71 -5.15 33.71 -2.98
N GLU A 72 -4.73 33.53 -1.73
CA GLU A 72 -4.24 32.26 -1.22
C GLU A 72 -5.30 31.16 -1.31
N ASN A 73 -6.54 31.46 -0.92
CA ASN A 73 -7.65 30.51 -1.02
C ASN A 73 -7.97 30.16 -2.48
N PHE A 74 -7.90 31.12 -3.41
CA PHE A 74 -7.99 30.82 -4.84
C PHE A 74 -6.86 29.91 -5.32
N ARG A 75 -5.61 30.15 -4.91
CA ARG A 75 -4.48 29.27 -5.26
C ARG A 75 -4.69 27.85 -4.73
N ARG A 76 -5.15 27.69 -3.49
CA ARG A 76 -5.46 26.38 -2.88
C ARG A 76 -6.62 25.66 -3.59
N ALA A 77 -7.59 26.39 -4.12
CA ALA A 77 -8.71 25.85 -4.88
C ALA A 77 -8.38 25.54 -6.35
N ILE A 78 -7.18 25.87 -6.84
CA ILE A 78 -6.74 25.58 -8.20
C ILE A 78 -5.79 24.37 -8.18
N GLY A 79 -6.24 23.27 -8.77
CA GLY A 79 -5.45 22.04 -8.86
C GLY A 79 -4.63 21.99 -10.13
N LEU A 80 -3.30 21.93 -10.01
CA LEU A 80 -2.40 21.60 -11.11
C LEU A 80 -2.07 20.11 -11.05
N ARG A 81 -2.30 19.39 -12.15
CA ARG A 81 -1.94 17.98 -12.27
C ARG A 81 -0.80 17.84 -13.26
N ILE A 82 0.37 17.52 -12.73
CA ILE A 82 1.55 17.21 -13.52
C ILE A 82 1.64 15.68 -13.64
N LYS A 83 1.82 15.19 -14.86
CA LYS A 83 2.18 13.80 -15.09
C LYS A 83 3.68 13.76 -15.33
N GLU A 84 4.38 13.02 -14.50
CA GLU A 84 5.81 12.78 -14.62
C GLU A 84 6.01 11.27 -14.85
N THR A 85 6.96 10.92 -15.72
CA THR A 85 7.37 9.54 -15.93
C THR A 85 8.70 9.35 -15.22
N LYS A 86 8.76 8.39 -14.29
CA LYS A 86 9.96 8.07 -13.52
C LYS A 86 10.43 6.68 -13.88
N GLU A 87 11.73 6.55 -14.15
CA GLU A 87 12.37 5.25 -14.33
C GLU A 87 12.78 4.71 -12.96
N VAL A 88 12.34 3.49 -12.68
CA VAL A 88 12.45 2.87 -11.36
C VAL A 88 12.95 1.44 -11.52
N TYR A 89 13.88 1.05 -10.65
CA TYR A 89 14.40 -0.30 -10.55
C TYR A 89 13.95 -0.90 -9.22
N GLU A 90 13.31 -2.07 -9.28
CA GLU A 90 12.82 -2.79 -8.10
C GLU A 90 13.28 -4.24 -8.16
N GLY A 91 13.74 -4.76 -7.02
CA GLY A 91 14.10 -6.17 -6.89
C GLY A 91 14.84 -6.49 -5.61
N GLU A 92 15.02 -7.79 -5.37
CA GLU A 92 15.87 -8.33 -4.31
C GLU A 92 17.34 -8.20 -4.71
N VAL A 93 18.16 -7.62 -3.85
CA VAL A 93 19.60 -7.44 -4.10
C VAL A 93 20.31 -8.79 -4.01
N THR A 94 20.90 -9.23 -5.12
CA THR A 94 21.71 -10.46 -5.15
C THR A 94 23.18 -10.19 -4.90
N GLU A 95 23.68 -9.08 -5.46
CA GLU A 95 25.09 -8.67 -5.34
C GLU A 95 25.18 -7.15 -5.39
N LEU A 96 26.15 -6.60 -4.66
CA LEU A 96 26.46 -5.18 -4.63
C LEU A 96 27.98 -5.05 -4.66
N THR A 97 28.50 -4.59 -5.80
CA THR A 97 29.95 -4.46 -6.03
C THR A 97 30.30 -3.03 -6.47
N PRO A 98 30.95 -2.22 -5.61
CA PRO A 98 31.46 -0.92 -6.02
C PRO A 98 32.69 -1.07 -6.91
N CYS A 99 32.75 -0.30 -7.99
CA CYS A 99 33.90 -0.26 -8.90
C CYS A 99 34.70 1.03 -8.68
N GLU A 100 35.90 0.87 -8.12
CA GLU A 100 36.83 1.96 -7.85
C GLU A 100 37.76 2.23 -9.03
N THR A 101 38.06 3.50 -9.30
CA THR A 101 39.08 3.93 -10.27
C THR A 101 40.15 4.78 -9.58
N GLU A 102 41.36 4.75 -10.12
CA GLU A 102 42.44 5.64 -9.70
C GLU A 102 42.12 7.08 -10.11
N ASN A 103 42.39 8.01 -9.20
CA ASN A 103 42.00 9.40 -9.36
C ASN A 103 42.95 10.10 -10.38
N PRO A 104 42.44 10.67 -11.49
CA PRO A 104 43.30 11.30 -12.50
C PRO A 104 44.08 12.53 -11.98
N MET A 105 43.68 13.09 -10.83
CA MET A 105 44.28 14.29 -10.23
C MET A 105 45.38 14.00 -9.17
N GLY A 106 45.95 12.79 -9.13
CA GLY A 106 47.19 12.51 -8.39
C GLY A 106 47.11 12.60 -6.86
N GLY A 107 45.92 12.67 -6.28
CA GLY A 107 45.70 12.55 -4.84
C GLY A 107 45.63 11.08 -4.41
N TYR A 108 46.25 10.74 -3.27
CA TYR A 108 46.06 9.44 -2.62
C TYR A 108 44.57 9.25 -2.27
N GLY A 109 43.87 8.42 -3.03
CA GLY A 109 42.49 8.05 -2.76
C GLY A 109 41.85 7.41 -3.99
N LYS A 110 41.27 6.22 -3.80
CA LYS A 110 40.43 5.59 -4.82
C LYS A 110 39.06 6.27 -4.82
N THR A 111 38.52 6.59 -6.00
CA THR A 111 37.18 7.17 -6.14
C THR A 111 36.26 6.14 -6.79
N ILE A 112 35.03 6.02 -6.29
CA ILE A 112 34.05 5.09 -6.85
C ILE A 112 33.56 5.66 -8.17
N SER A 113 33.73 4.89 -9.24
CA SER A 113 33.34 5.27 -10.60
C SER A 113 31.90 4.88 -10.95
N HIS A 114 31.44 3.74 -10.43
CA HIS A 114 30.08 3.23 -10.57
C HIS A 114 29.87 2.05 -9.63
N VAL A 115 28.61 1.65 -9.43
CA VAL A 115 28.24 0.44 -8.67
C VAL A 115 27.57 -0.55 -9.62
N ILE A 116 27.96 -1.81 -9.52
CA ILE A 116 27.24 -2.91 -10.15
C ILE A 116 26.34 -3.53 -9.09
N ILE A 117 25.03 -3.50 -9.33
CA ILE A 117 24.02 -4.13 -8.49
C ILE A 117 23.28 -5.20 -9.27
N GLY A 118 23.18 -6.40 -8.71
CA GLY A 118 22.32 -7.45 -9.22
C GLY A 118 20.96 -7.37 -8.53
N LEU A 119 19.89 -7.22 -9.32
CA LEU A 119 18.52 -7.25 -8.83
C LEU A 119 17.81 -8.50 -9.36
N LYS A 120 17.15 -9.22 -8.46
CA LYS A 120 16.31 -10.37 -8.77
C LYS A 120 14.83 -10.01 -8.62
N THR A 121 14.05 -10.42 -9.60
CA THR A 121 12.59 -10.30 -9.60
C THR A 121 11.98 -11.66 -9.90
N ALA A 122 10.65 -11.78 -9.76
CA ALA A 122 9.92 -12.99 -10.15
C ALA A 122 10.09 -13.37 -11.64
N LYS A 123 10.45 -12.41 -12.50
CA LYS A 123 10.62 -12.62 -13.94
C LYS A 123 12.05 -12.95 -14.35
N GLY A 124 13.03 -12.77 -13.46
CA GLY A 124 14.44 -13.01 -13.75
C GLY A 124 15.37 -12.09 -12.96
N THR A 125 16.67 -12.25 -13.21
CA THR A 125 17.75 -11.48 -12.62
C THR A 125 18.36 -10.52 -13.64
N LYS A 126 18.76 -9.33 -13.21
CA LYS A 126 19.43 -8.34 -14.05
C LYS A 126 20.52 -7.63 -13.26
N GLN A 127 21.71 -7.52 -13.85
CA GLN A 127 22.78 -6.65 -13.35
C GLN A 127 22.62 -5.25 -13.93
N LEU A 128 22.74 -4.24 -13.08
CA LEU A 128 22.62 -2.84 -13.41
C LEU A 128 23.91 -2.12 -13.01
N LYS A 129 24.38 -1.25 -13.90
CA LYS A 129 25.46 -0.30 -13.63
C LYS A 129 24.83 1.03 -13.24
N LEU A 130 25.06 1.46 -12.00
CA LEU A 130 24.45 2.64 -11.40
C LEU A 130 25.52 3.68 -11.04
N ASP A 131 25.10 4.94 -11.01
CA ASP A 131 25.97 6.08 -10.67
C ASP A 131 26.52 6.01 -9.23
N PRO A 132 27.70 6.58 -8.97
CA PRO A 132 28.30 6.61 -7.62
C PRO A 132 27.40 7.24 -6.55
N SER A 133 26.54 8.20 -6.89
CA SER A 133 25.61 8.82 -5.93
C SER A 133 24.59 7.83 -5.35
N ILE A 134 24.24 6.80 -6.12
CA ILE A 134 23.36 5.73 -5.66
C ILE A 134 24.09 4.85 -4.64
N PHE A 135 25.42 4.70 -4.75
CA PHE A 135 26.22 3.99 -3.75
C PHE A 135 26.10 4.62 -2.36
N GLU A 136 26.22 5.94 -2.28
CA GLU A 136 26.12 6.67 -1.01
C GLU A 136 24.74 6.47 -0.38
N SER A 137 23.68 6.46 -1.21
CA SER A 137 22.31 6.18 -0.76
C SER A 137 22.12 4.74 -0.30
N LEU A 138 22.68 3.75 -1.02
CA LEU A 138 22.68 2.33 -0.62
C LEU A 138 23.42 2.14 0.72
N GLN A 139 24.55 2.81 0.91
CA GLN A 139 25.34 2.73 2.13
C GLN A 139 24.62 3.40 3.31
N LYS A 140 23.96 4.55 3.07
CA LYS A 140 23.17 5.25 4.08
C LYS A 140 21.99 4.42 4.58
N GLU A 141 21.29 3.76 3.67
CA GLU A 141 20.17 2.87 3.99
C GLU A 141 20.63 1.50 4.55
N ARG A 142 21.94 1.22 4.51
CA ARG A 142 22.56 -0.06 4.93
C ARG A 142 21.96 -1.26 4.20
N VAL A 143 21.89 -1.15 2.87
CA VAL A 143 21.37 -2.21 2.01
C VAL A 143 22.34 -3.40 1.99
N GLU A 144 21.81 -4.60 2.23
CA GLU A 144 22.55 -5.86 2.17
C GLU A 144 21.96 -6.79 1.09
N ALA A 145 22.73 -7.82 0.71
CA ALA A 145 22.21 -8.85 -0.19
C ALA A 145 21.05 -9.60 0.49
N GLY A 146 19.93 -9.74 -0.24
CA GLY A 146 18.66 -10.26 0.26
C GLY A 146 17.61 -9.19 0.54
N ASP A 147 17.99 -7.91 0.61
CA ASP A 147 17.02 -6.82 0.76
C ASP A 147 16.23 -6.60 -0.53
N VAL A 148 14.92 -6.36 -0.41
CA VAL A 148 14.10 -5.88 -1.52
C VAL A 148 14.18 -4.37 -1.53
N ILE A 149 14.67 -3.81 -2.64
CA ILE A 149 14.91 -2.37 -2.75
C ILE A 149 14.18 -1.75 -3.94
N TYR A 150 13.95 -0.45 -3.80
CA TYR A 150 13.43 0.45 -4.83
C TYR A 150 14.46 1.54 -5.08
N ILE A 151 14.85 1.72 -6.34
CA ILE A 151 15.80 2.74 -6.79
C ILE A 151 15.14 3.61 -7.85
N GLU A 152 15.08 4.92 -7.63
CA GLU A 152 14.69 5.88 -8.66
C GLU A 152 15.94 6.32 -9.44
N ALA A 153 15.97 6.02 -10.75
CA ALA A 153 17.18 6.18 -11.57
C ALA A 153 17.68 7.63 -11.66
N ASN A 154 16.77 8.61 -11.69
CA ASN A 154 17.11 10.01 -11.90
C ASN A 154 17.50 10.76 -10.62
N SER A 155 16.83 10.47 -9.50
CA SER A 155 17.09 11.13 -8.23
C SER A 155 18.20 10.44 -7.43
N GLY A 156 18.48 9.17 -7.77
CA GLY A 156 19.34 8.30 -7.00
C GLY A 156 18.75 7.92 -5.64
N ALA A 157 17.46 8.19 -5.41
CA ALA A 157 16.78 7.83 -4.18
C ALA A 157 16.65 6.31 -4.08
N VAL A 158 17.10 5.78 -2.94
CA VAL A 158 17.03 4.35 -2.60
C VAL A 158 16.12 4.19 -1.41
N MET A 159 15.23 3.19 -1.47
CA MET A 159 14.37 2.80 -0.36
C MET A 159 14.39 1.29 -0.20
N ILE A 160 14.59 0.81 1.03
CA ILE A 160 14.40 -0.60 1.36
C ILE A 160 12.90 -0.85 1.53
N ILE A 161 12.34 -1.73 0.71
CA ILE A 161 10.99 -2.24 0.86
C ILE A 161 11.03 -3.32 1.94
N ARG A 162 10.90 -2.89 3.19
CA ARG A 162 10.81 -3.83 4.31
C ARG A 162 9.44 -4.50 4.30
N THR A 163 9.41 -5.80 4.07
CA THR A 163 8.21 -6.60 4.35
C THR A 163 8.12 -6.80 5.85
N MET A 164 7.15 -6.15 6.48
CA MET A 164 6.81 -6.39 7.87
C MET A 164 6.04 -7.72 7.98
N LEU A 165 6.19 -8.41 9.12
CA LEU A 165 5.29 -9.53 9.42
C LEU A 165 3.86 -9.00 9.51
N TYR A 166 2.93 -9.72 8.89
CA TYR A 166 1.52 -9.39 8.98
C TYR A 166 1.05 -9.41 10.44
N THR A 167 0.27 -8.41 10.83
CA THR A 167 -0.46 -8.43 12.09
C THR A 167 -1.56 -9.50 12.05
N PRO A 168 -2.04 -10.01 13.20
CA PRO A 168 -3.14 -10.95 13.23
C PRO A 168 -4.41 -10.43 12.53
N GLN A 169 -4.63 -9.10 12.55
CA GLN A 169 -5.77 -8.47 11.87
C GLN A 169 -5.61 -8.48 10.34
N GLU A 170 -4.42 -8.18 9.83
CA GLU A 170 -4.12 -8.26 8.40
C GLU A 170 -4.20 -9.71 7.90
N MET A 171 -3.70 -10.68 8.66
CA MET A 171 -3.82 -12.10 8.32
C MET A 171 -5.29 -12.51 8.17
N LYS A 172 -6.16 -12.13 9.13
CA LYS A 172 -7.61 -12.40 9.05
C LYS A 172 -8.21 -11.80 7.78
N GLN A 173 -7.84 -10.58 7.44
CA GLN A 173 -8.35 -9.91 6.24
C GLN A 173 -7.92 -10.67 4.97
N ILE A 174 -6.67 -11.10 4.89
CA ILE A 174 -6.15 -11.88 3.75
C ILE A 174 -6.88 -13.22 3.63
N ILE A 175 -7.07 -13.93 4.75
CA ILE A 175 -7.78 -15.21 4.80
C ILE A 175 -9.25 -15.03 4.39
N LYS A 176 -9.90 -13.95 4.85
CA LYS A 176 -11.27 -13.60 4.47
C LYS A 176 -11.40 -13.35 2.96
N ILE A 177 -10.49 -12.56 2.38
CA ILE A 177 -10.45 -12.32 0.92
C ILE A 177 -10.27 -13.65 0.18
N ARG A 178 -9.39 -14.52 0.67
CA ARG A 178 -9.15 -15.82 0.06
C ARG A 178 -10.37 -16.73 0.12
N ALA A 179 -11.03 -16.81 1.27
CA ALA A 179 -12.27 -17.56 1.44
C ALA A 179 -13.36 -17.05 0.47
N GLN A 180 -13.53 -15.72 0.35
CA GLN A 180 -14.47 -15.13 -0.61
C GLN A 180 -14.15 -15.46 -2.06
N THR A 181 -12.86 -15.45 -2.43
CA THR A 181 -12.39 -15.77 -3.79
C THR A 181 -12.71 -17.22 -4.15
N GLU A 182 -12.62 -18.13 -3.18
CA GLU A 182 -12.93 -19.56 -3.34
C GLU A 182 -14.42 -19.88 -3.11
N GLY A 183 -15.26 -18.89 -2.80
CA GLY A 183 -16.68 -19.08 -2.52
C GLY A 183 -16.94 -19.86 -1.22
N ILE A 184 -16.05 -19.75 -0.24
CA ILE A 184 -16.10 -20.43 1.05
C ILE A 184 -16.70 -19.49 2.10
N ASN A 185 -17.79 -19.93 2.74
CA ASN A 185 -18.34 -19.24 3.91
C ASN A 185 -17.58 -19.66 5.17
N ILE A 186 -17.19 -18.69 5.99
CA ILE A 186 -16.42 -18.92 7.21
C ILE A 186 -16.94 -18.03 8.34
N SER A 187 -17.06 -18.60 9.55
CA SER A 187 -17.48 -17.87 10.74
C SER A 187 -16.37 -16.93 11.25
N GLU A 188 -16.76 -15.89 11.99
CA GLU A 188 -15.81 -14.93 12.55
C GLU A 188 -14.86 -15.58 13.57
N GLU A 189 -15.35 -16.55 14.35
CA GLU A 189 -14.53 -17.32 15.29
C GLU A 189 -13.49 -18.20 14.59
N ALA A 190 -13.86 -18.85 13.49
CA ALA A 190 -12.93 -19.64 12.68
C ALA A 190 -11.86 -18.76 12.02
N LEU A 191 -12.24 -17.59 11.49
CA LEU A 191 -11.31 -16.59 10.96
C LEU A 191 -10.32 -16.12 12.04
N ASN A 192 -10.81 -15.85 13.24
CA ASN A 192 -9.98 -15.43 14.36
C ASN A 192 -8.92 -16.48 14.69
N HIS A 193 -9.35 -17.75 14.78
CA HIS A 193 -8.47 -18.86 15.08
C HIS A 193 -7.43 -19.13 13.97
N LEU A 194 -7.82 -19.08 12.70
CA LEU A 194 -6.89 -19.20 11.57
C LEU A 194 -5.83 -18.09 11.55
N GLY A 195 -6.20 -16.87 11.97
CA GLY A 195 -5.26 -15.75 12.12
C GLY A 195 -4.23 -15.98 13.23
N GLU A 196 -4.64 -16.54 14.37
CA GLU A 196 -3.74 -16.93 15.46
C GLU A 196 -2.79 -18.06 15.05
N ILE A 197 -3.31 -19.09 14.37
CA ILE A 197 -2.51 -20.17 13.78
C ILE A 197 -1.47 -19.59 12.82
N GLY A 198 -1.86 -18.63 11.98
CA GLY A 198 -0.97 -18.02 10.99
C GLY A 198 0.17 -17.23 11.61
N THR A 199 -0.08 -16.64 12.79
CA THR A 199 0.93 -15.91 13.58
C THR A 199 1.93 -16.88 14.23
N LYS A 200 1.47 -18.04 14.70
CA LYS A 200 2.34 -19.09 15.28
C LYS A 200 3.15 -19.84 14.21
N THR A 201 2.56 -20.03 13.03
CA THR A 201 3.10 -20.82 11.92
C THR A 201 3.50 -19.93 10.76
N THR A 202 2.69 -19.89 9.69
CA THR A 202 2.80 -19.01 8.52
C THR A 202 1.41 -18.72 7.95
N LEU A 203 1.23 -17.57 7.30
CA LEU A 203 -0.02 -17.24 6.59
C LEU A 203 -0.36 -18.28 5.51
N ARG A 204 0.66 -18.83 4.83
CA ARG A 204 0.50 -19.87 3.80
C ARG A 204 -0.19 -21.10 4.36
N TYR A 205 0.25 -21.56 5.53
CA TYR A 205 -0.35 -22.70 6.20
C TYR A 205 -1.81 -22.44 6.54
N SER A 206 -2.13 -21.31 7.18
CA SER A 206 -3.53 -20.94 7.48
C SER A 206 -4.43 -20.90 6.26
N VAL A 207 -3.94 -20.40 5.12
CA VAL A 207 -4.68 -20.37 3.86
C VAL A 207 -4.90 -21.80 3.33
N GLN A 208 -3.91 -22.68 3.44
CA GLN A 208 -4.02 -24.07 2.99
C GLN A 208 -5.03 -24.89 3.80
N LEU A 209 -5.33 -24.50 5.04
CA LEU A 209 -6.34 -25.16 5.88
C LEU A 209 -7.79 -24.86 5.44
N LEU A 210 -8.03 -23.80 4.66
CA LEU A 210 -9.38 -23.41 4.23
C LEU A 210 -10.08 -24.51 3.42
N THR A 211 -9.38 -25.09 2.44
CA THR A 211 -9.95 -26.12 1.57
C THR A 211 -10.34 -27.40 2.32
N PRO A 212 -9.44 -28.04 3.11
CA PRO A 212 -9.82 -29.22 3.89
C PRO A 212 -10.86 -28.90 4.96
N ALA A 213 -10.82 -27.73 5.61
CA ALA A 213 -11.85 -27.35 6.59
C ALA A 213 -13.23 -27.12 5.93
N ASN A 214 -13.29 -26.61 4.70
CA ASN A 214 -14.54 -26.51 3.94
C ASN A 214 -15.11 -27.89 3.57
N LEU A 215 -14.24 -28.82 3.19
CA LEU A 215 -14.66 -30.19 2.89
C LEU A 215 -15.22 -30.88 4.14
N LEU A 216 -14.54 -30.74 5.27
CA LEU A 216 -15.00 -31.28 6.55
C LEU A 216 -16.34 -30.67 6.97
N ALA A 217 -16.50 -29.35 6.83
CA ALA A 217 -17.78 -28.68 7.09
C ALA A 217 -18.92 -29.29 6.26
N LYS A 218 -18.70 -29.50 4.96
CA LYS A 218 -19.69 -30.10 4.06
C LYS A 218 -20.01 -31.55 4.41
N ILE A 219 -19.01 -32.34 4.82
CA ILE A 219 -19.22 -33.72 5.29
C ILE A 219 -20.10 -33.72 6.55
N ASN A 220 -19.91 -32.74 7.44
CA ASN A 220 -20.71 -32.55 8.64
C ASN A 220 -22.08 -31.87 8.37
N GLY A 221 -22.43 -31.64 7.10
CA GLY A 221 -23.70 -31.01 6.71
C GLY A 221 -23.77 -29.50 7.01
N LYS A 222 -22.64 -28.84 7.24
CA LYS A 222 -22.54 -27.39 7.46
C LYS A 222 -22.06 -26.69 6.18
N ASP A 223 -22.71 -25.59 5.82
CA ASP A 223 -22.35 -24.76 4.66
C ASP A 223 -21.25 -23.72 4.95
N SER A 224 -20.85 -23.60 6.22
CA SER A 224 -19.83 -22.66 6.68
C SER A 224 -18.77 -23.34 7.55
N ILE A 225 -17.53 -22.90 7.40
CA ILE A 225 -16.43 -23.30 8.28
C ILE A 225 -16.63 -22.68 9.67
N GLU A 226 -16.66 -23.52 10.69
CA GLU A 226 -16.66 -23.16 12.10
C GLU A 226 -15.32 -23.51 12.75
N LYS A 227 -15.11 -23.03 13.97
CA LYS A 227 -13.84 -23.17 14.70
C LYS A 227 -13.45 -24.65 14.90
N GLU A 228 -14.43 -25.50 15.21
CA GLU A 228 -14.26 -26.94 15.42
C GLU A 228 -13.61 -27.62 14.20
N HIS A 229 -14.03 -27.27 12.99
CA HIS A 229 -13.47 -27.83 11.76
C HIS A 229 -12.00 -27.41 11.56
N VAL A 230 -11.65 -26.19 11.96
CA VAL A 230 -10.27 -25.71 11.86
C VAL A 230 -9.38 -26.43 12.87
N GLU A 231 -9.86 -26.64 14.09
CA GLU A 231 -9.14 -27.38 15.14
C GLU A 231 -8.84 -28.80 14.67
N GLU A 232 -9.85 -29.54 14.20
CA GLU A 232 -9.68 -30.91 13.73
C GLU A 232 -8.71 -31.03 12.54
N ILE A 233 -8.85 -30.15 11.54
CA ILE A 233 -7.94 -30.15 10.38
C ILE A 233 -6.51 -29.78 10.79
N SER A 234 -6.33 -28.89 11.78
CA SER A 234 -5.00 -28.50 12.23
C SER A 234 -4.22 -29.63 12.94
N GLU A 235 -4.93 -30.63 13.47
CA GLU A 235 -4.31 -31.84 14.03
C GLU A 235 -3.93 -32.85 12.94
N LEU A 236 -4.70 -32.89 11.85
CA LEU A 236 -4.48 -33.82 10.74
C LEU A 236 -3.38 -33.36 9.78
N PHE A 237 -3.26 -32.06 9.54
CA PHE A 237 -2.31 -31.48 8.58
C PHE A 237 -1.26 -30.66 9.31
N TYR A 238 -0.09 -31.25 9.61
CA TYR A 238 0.97 -30.52 10.31
C TYR A 238 1.63 -29.43 9.45
N ASP A 239 1.99 -28.32 10.10
CA ASP A 239 2.87 -27.32 9.51
C ASP A 239 4.34 -27.82 9.46
N ALA A 240 5.18 -27.12 8.69
CA ALA A 240 6.57 -27.51 8.49
C ALA A 240 7.40 -27.56 9.78
N LYS A 241 7.16 -26.64 10.75
CA LYS A 241 7.90 -26.62 12.02
C LYS A 241 7.50 -27.79 12.91
N SER A 242 6.20 -28.05 13.03
CA SER A 242 5.68 -29.19 13.79
C SER A 242 6.16 -30.51 13.19
N SER A 243 6.14 -30.63 11.86
CA SER A 243 6.64 -31.81 11.14
C SER A 243 8.13 -32.05 11.38
N ALA A 244 8.96 -31.00 11.29
CA ALA A 244 10.40 -31.11 11.55
C ALA A 244 10.70 -31.53 13.00
N LYS A 245 9.90 -31.06 13.96
CA LYS A 245 10.03 -31.46 15.37
C LYS A 245 9.72 -32.95 15.57
N ILE A 246 8.63 -33.45 14.99
CA ILE A 246 8.29 -34.88 15.05
C ILE A 246 9.40 -35.75 14.46
N LEU A 247 9.99 -35.32 13.33
CA LEU A 247 11.10 -36.02 12.70
C LEU A 247 12.34 -36.07 13.60
N ALA A 248 12.66 -34.96 14.28
CA ALA A 248 13.77 -34.89 15.21
C ALA A 248 13.54 -35.80 16.44
N ASP A 249 12.33 -35.78 17.00
CA ASP A 249 11.97 -36.57 18.19
C ASP A 249 11.92 -38.09 17.90
N GLN A 250 11.73 -38.47 16.64
CA GLN A 250 11.62 -39.87 16.19
C GLN A 250 12.76 -40.29 15.26
N GLN A 251 13.90 -39.61 15.31
CA GLN A 251 15.02 -39.80 14.37
C GLN A 251 15.46 -41.27 14.22
N ASP A 252 15.36 -42.06 15.28
CA ASP A 252 15.73 -43.49 15.29
C ASP A 252 14.81 -44.40 14.46
N LYS A 253 13.61 -43.91 14.08
CA LYS A 253 12.62 -44.66 13.30
C LYS A 253 12.70 -44.38 11.80
N TYR A 254 13.49 -43.40 11.36
CA TYR A 254 13.59 -43.00 9.97
C TYR A 254 14.95 -43.40 9.38
N MET A 255 14.97 -43.79 8.10
CA MET A 255 16.22 -44.06 7.41
C MET A 255 17.04 -42.78 7.27
N LYS A 256 18.35 -42.90 7.51
CA LYS A 256 19.34 -41.85 7.27
C LYS A 256 19.71 -41.79 5.79
#